data_AF-A0A094SBP2-F1
#
_entry.id   AF-A0A094SBP2-F1
#
_cell.length_a   1.000
_cell.length_b   1.000
_cell.length_c   1.000
_cell.angle_alpha   90.00
_cell.angle_beta   90.00
_cell.angle_gamma   90.00
#
_symmetry.space_group_name_H-M   'P 1'
#
loop_
_entity.id
_entity.type
_entity.pdbx_description
1 polymer ?
#
loop_
_entity_poly.entity_id
_entity_poly.type
_entity_poly.pdbx_seq_one_letter_code
_entity_poly.pdbx_strand_id
1 'polypeptide(L)' 'MPQNLKVAKYDIKNALPLFAPGLSHAQSLQVRPGVWRAGDYLSAASQNGALASGRLAALELINSL' A
#
# COMPACT_ATOMS: atom_id res chain seq x y z
N MET A 1 -16.72 -1.96 39.35
CA MET A 1 -15.66 -2.98 39.19
C MET A 1 -15.03 -2.78 37.81
N PRO A 2 -13.75 -2.39 37.68
CA PRO A 2 -13.14 -2.33 36.35
C PRO A 2 -12.84 -3.76 35.89
N GLN A 3 -13.29 -4.10 34.68
CA GLN A 3 -12.96 -5.37 34.04
C GLN A 3 -11.50 -5.34 33.57
N ASN A 4 -10.72 -6.33 33.97
CA ASN A 4 -9.33 -6.52 33.53
C ASN A 4 -9.31 -6.87 32.04
N LEU A 5 -9.27 -5.86 31.16
CA LEU A 5 -9.11 -6.04 29.72
C LEU A 5 -7.72 -6.61 29.45
N LYS A 6 -7.63 -7.89 29.07
CA LYS A 6 -6.36 -8.51 28.67
C LYS A 6 -5.97 -8.00 27.29
N VAL A 7 -5.06 -7.03 27.23
CA VAL A 7 -4.44 -6.58 25.99
C VAL A 7 -3.31 -7.54 25.62
N ALA A 8 -3.45 -8.27 24.52
CA ALA A 8 -2.39 -9.11 23.97
C ALA A 8 -1.47 -8.26 23.07
N LYS A 9 -0.15 -8.38 23.28
CA LYS A 9 0.85 -7.74 22.42
C LYS A 9 1.18 -8.68 21.26
N TYR A 10 1.13 -8.16 20.04
CA TYR A 10 1.55 -8.86 18.83
C TYR A 10 2.62 -8.05 18.11
N ASP A 11 3.79 -8.65 17.91
CA ASP A 11 4.83 -8.04 17.10
C ASP A 11 4.56 -8.32 15.62
N ILE A 12 4.33 -7.26 14.85
CA ILE A 12 4.13 -7.32 13.40
C ILE A 12 5.41 -6.83 12.74
N LYS A 13 6.20 -7.76 12.22
CA LYS A 13 7.43 -7.40 11.48
C LYS A 13 7.06 -6.77 10.14
N ASN A 14 7.79 -5.72 9.75
CA ASN A 14 7.62 -5.02 8.46
C ASN A 14 6.18 -4.54 8.21
N ALA A 15 5.50 -4.08 9.26
CA ALA A 15 4.10 -3.66 9.19
C ALA A 15 3.85 -2.46 8.26
N LEU A 16 4.86 -1.61 8.06
CA LEU A 16 4.77 -0.42 7.23
C LEU A 16 5.98 -0.36 6.29
N PRO A 17 5.78 0.13 5.05
CA PRO A 17 6.88 0.34 4.13
C PRO A 17 7.81 1.45 4.62
N LEU A 18 9.11 1.27 4.36
CA LEU A 18 10.14 2.28 4.63
C LEU A 18 10.32 3.12 3.37
N PHE A 19 10.12 4.43 3.50
CA PHE A 19 10.38 5.39 2.43
C PHE A 19 11.73 6.05 2.68
N ALA A 20 12.70 5.77 1.81
CA ALA A 20 13.98 6.47 1.88
C ALA A 20 13.78 7.95 1.51
N PRO A 21 14.40 8.90 2.24
CA PRO A 21 14.35 10.32 1.90
C PRO A 21 14.81 10.55 0.45
N GLY A 22 14.08 11.38 -0.30
CA GLY A 22 14.44 11.78 -1.66
C GLY A 22 13.93 10.87 -2.80
N LEU A 23 13.28 9.75 -2.50
CA LEU A 23 12.60 8.94 -3.53
C LEU A 23 11.15 9.39 -3.72
N SER A 24 10.92 10.28 -4.69
CA SER A 24 9.58 10.59 -5.20
C SER A 24 9.15 9.48 -6.16
N HIS A 25 8.10 8.73 -5.80
CA HIS A 25 7.59 7.67 -6.66
C HIS A 25 6.38 8.15 -7.46
N ALA A 26 6.63 8.52 -8.71
CA ALA A 26 5.65 8.36 -9.78
C ALA A 26 6.28 7.45 -10.84
N GLN A 27 6.20 6.14 -10.61
CA GLN A 27 6.47 5.12 -11.63
C GLN A 27 5.12 4.66 -12.19
N SER A 28 5.06 4.33 -13.49
CA SER A 28 3.90 3.60 -14.04
C SER A 28 3.62 2.37 -13.17
N LEU A 29 2.34 2.10 -12.92
CA LEU A 29 1.94 0.96 -12.10
C LEU A 29 2.13 -0.34 -12.86
N GLN A 30 2.09 -0.30 -14.19
CA GLN A 30 2.45 -1.43 -15.04
C GLN A 30 3.95 -1.72 -14.95
N VAL A 31 4.31 -2.89 -14.45
CA VAL A 31 5.70 -3.36 -14.43
C VAL A 31 6.06 -4.12 -15.70
N ARG A 32 5.08 -4.80 -16.29
CA ARG A 32 5.17 -5.67 -17.47
C ARG A 32 3.78 -5.78 -18.11
N PRO A 33 3.66 -6.17 -19.39
CA PRO A 33 2.34 -6.42 -20.00
C PRO A 33 1.49 -7.36 -19.14
N GLY A 34 0.26 -6.94 -18.84
CA GLY A 34 -0.67 -7.73 -18.01
C GLY A 34 -0.38 -7.72 -16.50
N VAL A 35 0.62 -6.96 -16.01
CA VAL A 35 1.00 -6.95 -14.58
C VAL A 35 1.11 -5.52 -14.04
N TRP A 36 0.27 -5.20 -13.07
CA TRP A 36 0.24 -3.89 -12.38
C TRP A 36 0.53 -4.04 -10.88
N ARG A 37 1.11 -2.99 -10.29
CA ARG A 37 1.39 -2.90 -8.85
C ARG A 37 0.32 -2.07 -8.14
N ALA A 38 -0.04 -2.49 -6.93
CA ALA A 38 -0.86 -1.75 -5.98
C ALA A 38 -0.35 -1.99 -4.55
N GLY A 39 -0.56 -1.05 -3.64
CA GLY A 39 -0.13 -1.12 -2.24
C GLY A 39 0.18 0.24 -1.62
N ASP A 40 0.25 0.29 -0.31
CA ASP A 40 0.56 1.50 0.48
C ASP A 40 1.98 2.02 0.23
N TYR A 41 2.93 1.14 -0.07
CA TYR A 41 4.31 1.47 -0.43
C TYR A 41 4.45 2.31 -1.70
N LEU A 42 3.39 2.45 -2.50
CA LEU A 42 3.41 3.22 -3.75
C LEU A 42 2.99 4.69 -3.56
N SER A 43 2.48 5.06 -2.39
CA SER A 43 2.01 6.43 -2.14
C SER A 43 2.32 6.90 -0.72
N ALA A 44 1.76 6.23 0.28
CA ALA A 44 1.98 6.49 1.70
C ALA A 44 1.59 5.25 2.51
N ALA A 45 2.36 4.94 3.57
CA ALA A 45 2.11 3.87 4.55
C ALA A 45 0.75 4.03 5.27
N SER A 46 -0.33 3.77 4.55
CA SER A 46 -1.70 4.03 4.96
C SER A 46 -2.67 3.17 4.14
N GLN A 47 -3.80 2.84 4.75
CA GLN A 47 -4.87 2.11 4.06
C GLN A 47 -5.44 2.91 2.87
N ASN A 48 -5.58 4.22 3.03
CA ASN A 48 -6.04 5.10 1.95
C ASN A 48 -5.08 5.10 0.76
N GLY A 49 -3.77 5.09 1.02
CA GLY A 49 -2.75 4.96 -0.02
C GLY A 49 -2.83 3.62 -0.77
N ALA A 50 -3.05 2.52 -0.05
CA ALA A 50 -3.27 1.21 -0.65
C ALA A 50 -4.51 1.21 -1.57
N LEU A 51 -5.64 1.74 -1.11
CA LEU A 51 -6.87 1.82 -1.90
C LEU A 51 -6.72 2.72 -3.13
N ALA A 52 -6.10 3.90 -2.96
CA ALA A 52 -5.88 4.84 -4.06
C ALA A 52 -5.00 4.22 -5.15
N SER A 53 -3.90 3.56 -4.79
CA SER A 53 -3.02 2.89 -5.75
C SER A 53 -3.72 1.74 -6.49
N GLY A 54 -4.56 0.96 -5.79
CA GLY A 54 -5.36 -0.10 -6.41
C GLY A 54 -6.35 0.43 -7.44
N ARG A 55 -7.02 1.55 -7.16
CA ARG A 55 -7.89 2.23 -8.12
C ARG A 55 -7.12 2.66 -9.37
N LEU A 56 -5.93 3.25 -9.20
CA LEU A 56 -5.12 3.71 -10.33
C LEU A 56 -4.65 2.53 -11.21
N ALA A 57 -4.23 1.42 -10.59
CA ALA A 57 -3.81 0.22 -11.32
C ALA A 57 -4.96 -0.35 -12.17
N ALA A 58 -6.18 -0.38 -11.61
CA ALA A 58 -7.37 -0.82 -12.32
C ALA A 58 -7.72 0.10 -13.50
N LEU A 59 -7.62 1.42 -13.32
CA LEU A 59 -7.85 2.38 -14.40
C LEU A 59 -6.81 2.24 -15.53
N GLU A 60 -5.55 2.02 -15.19
CA GLU A 60 -4.49 1.79 -16.18
C GLU A 60 -4.73 0.49 -16.96
N LEU A 61 -5.15 -0.59 -16.28
CA LEU A 61 -5.58 -1.83 -16.94
C LEU A 61 -6.74 -1.57 -17.91
N ILE A 62 -7.83 -0.94 -17.44
CA ILE A 62 -9.04 -0.70 -18.25
C ILE A 62 -8.71 0.14 -19.49
N ASN A 63 -7.82 1.13 -19.37
CA ASN A 63 -7.41 1.99 -20.49
C ASN A 63 -6.40 1.31 -21.44
N SER A 64 -5.84 0.16 -21.06
CA SER A 64 -4.87 -0.60 -21.88
C SER A 64 -5.49 -1.74 -22.68
N LEU A 65 -6.80 -1.99 -22.50
CA LEU A 65 -7.63 -2.90 -23.29
C LEU A 65 -8.09 -2.24 -24.58
#